data_AF-A0A497QPM3-F1
#
_entry.id   AF-A0A497QPM3-F1
#
_cell.length_a   1.000
_cell.length_b   1.000
_cell.length_c   1.000
_cell.angle_alpha   90.00
_cell.angle_beta   90.00
_cell.angle_gamma   90.00
#
_symmetry.space_group_name_H-M   'P 1'
#
loop_
_entity.id
_entity.type
_entity.pdbx_description
1 polymer ?
#
loop_
_entity_poly.entity_id
_entity_poly.type
_entity_poly.pdbx_seq_one_letter_code
_entity_poly.pdbx_strand_id
1 'polypeptide(L)'
;MQLFIVKGNGEAHEIKEETPIKKLLESNECYVVVDDKKRNVYLWIGSNASVRSKFNGARISQDIRSQVGLSYRSISLEEADMNKDPDFLEAIEEIPSEGFAREIREEGKELEFREPANSPPSSRNISKLKSRYNQIEQAGPLYTGQNDHLFTSSAPSTTTSTPTKEKLEEIIQLLDKEDIPEGFEREMVIVGDHSYSVTEKKQSFLGKESIERVLEPISTLPEGLFFAEGYAPRVLVKDQKVIAIEFLKKMNF
;
A
#
# COMPACT_ATOMS: atom_id res chain seq x y z
N MET A 1 15.77 -3.23 -12.88
CA MET A 1 14.65 -2.52 -13.50
C MET A 1 13.72 -3.55 -14.07
N GLN A 2 12.60 -3.84 -13.40
CA GLN A 2 11.64 -4.82 -13.93
C GLN A 2 10.56 -4.12 -14.75
N LEU A 3 10.08 -4.78 -15.79
CA LEU A 3 8.98 -4.31 -16.63
C LEU A 3 7.89 -5.38 -16.67
N PHE A 4 6.66 -4.99 -16.38
CA PHE A 4 5.50 -5.85 -16.47
C PHE A 4 4.49 -5.27 -17.45
N ILE A 5 3.92 -6.10 -18.32
CA ILE A 5 2.76 -5.74 -19.13
C ILE A 5 1.48 -6.18 -18.42
N VAL A 6 0.54 -5.25 -18.29
CA VAL A 6 -0.77 -5.51 -17.70
C VAL A 6 -1.73 -5.95 -18.80
N LYS A 7 -2.26 -7.16 -18.68
CA LYS A 7 -3.21 -7.71 -19.64
C LYS A 7 -4.65 -7.39 -19.23
N GLY A 8 -5.55 -7.32 -20.22
CA GLY A 8 -6.98 -7.03 -20.00
C GLY A 8 -7.72 -8.07 -19.15
N ASN A 9 -7.17 -9.27 -18.98
CA ASN A 9 -7.68 -10.31 -18.08
C ASN A 9 -7.32 -10.06 -16.61
N GLY A 10 -6.50 -9.06 -16.29
CA GLY A 10 -6.08 -8.78 -14.91
C GLY A 10 -4.80 -9.51 -14.51
N GLU A 11 -4.04 -10.03 -15.47
CA GLU A 11 -2.71 -10.60 -15.24
C GLU A 11 -1.60 -9.58 -15.52
N ALA A 12 -0.44 -9.83 -14.92
CA ALA A 12 0.80 -9.10 -15.15
C ALA A 12 1.92 -10.08 -15.50
N HIS A 13 2.51 -9.92 -16.69
CA HIS A 13 3.60 -10.75 -17.18
C HIS A 13 4.88 -9.93 -17.25
N GLU A 14 6.00 -10.49 -16.78
CA GLU A 14 7.30 -9.83 -16.79
C GLU A 14 7.89 -9.90 -18.20
N ILE A 15 8.36 -8.76 -18.72
CA ILE A 15 9.03 -8.69 -20.00
C ILE A 15 10.54 -8.75 -19.76
N LYS A 16 11.18 -9.80 -20.29
CA LYS A 16 12.63 -10.03 -20.22
C LYS A 16 13.28 -9.90 -21.59
N GLU A 17 13.16 -8.73 -22.20
CA GLU A 17 13.74 -8.44 -23.51
C GLU A 17 15.05 -7.63 -23.38
N GLU A 18 16.02 -7.89 -24.26
CA GLU A 18 17.30 -7.16 -24.32
C GLU A 18 17.17 -5.82 -25.09
N THR A 19 16.04 -5.13 -24.93
CA THR A 19 15.81 -3.82 -25.53
C THR A 19 15.43 -2.79 -24.46
N PRO A 20 15.75 -1.50 -24.66
CA PRO A 20 15.35 -0.46 -23.72
C PRO A 20 13.83 -0.46 -23.51
N ILE A 21 13.40 -0.31 -22.25
CA ILE A 21 11.98 -0.32 -21.84
C ILE A 21 11.14 0.63 -22.71
N LYS A 22 11.68 1.80 -23.02
CA LYS A 22 11.02 2.81 -23.87
C LYS A 22 10.53 2.28 -25.21
N LYS A 23 11.21 1.30 -25.80
CA LYS A 23 10.81 0.69 -27.08
C LYS A 23 9.73 -0.38 -26.94
N LEU A 24 9.53 -0.86 -25.71
CA LEU A 24 8.55 -1.90 -25.35
C LEU A 24 7.20 -1.32 -24.92
N LEU A 25 7.15 -0.02 -24.62
CA LEU A 25 5.94 0.68 -24.23
C LEU A 25 5.03 0.92 -25.44
N GLU A 26 3.92 0.19 -25.50
CA GLU A 26 2.91 0.34 -26.56
C GLU A 26 1.70 1.18 -26.07
N SER A 27 1.28 2.16 -26.86
CA SER A 27 0.21 3.12 -26.50
C SER A 27 -1.16 2.48 -26.21
N ASN A 28 -1.40 1.23 -26.60
CA ASN A 28 -2.65 0.47 -26.37
C ASN A 28 -2.66 -0.30 -25.04
N GLU A 29 -1.54 -0.36 -24.32
CA GLU A 29 -1.41 -1.17 -23.11
C GLU A 29 -0.99 -0.33 -21.91
N CYS A 30 -1.07 -0.94 -20.72
CA CYS A 30 -0.53 -0.38 -19.48
C CYS A 30 0.65 -1.24 -19.03
N TYR A 31 1.66 -0.59 -18.46
CA TYR A 31 2.87 -1.24 -18.01
C TYR A 31 3.19 -0.82 -16.57
N VAL A 32 3.79 -1.73 -15.81
CA VAL A 32 4.34 -1.42 -14.49
C VAL A 32 5.86 -1.52 -14.58
N VAL A 33 6.56 -0.45 -14.23
CA VAL A 33 8.02 -0.38 -14.18
C VAL A 33 8.45 -0.32 -12.72
N VAL A 34 9.33 -1.22 -12.31
CA VAL A 34 9.88 -1.27 -10.95
C VAL A 34 11.35 -0.90 -10.98
N ASP A 35 11.66 0.25 -10.38
CA ASP A 35 13.01 0.73 -10.16
C ASP A 35 13.43 0.45 -8.70
N ASP A 36 14.14 -0.67 -8.51
CA ASP A 36 14.66 -1.06 -7.20
C ASP A 36 15.78 -0.14 -6.69
N LYS A 37 16.48 0.60 -7.57
CA LYS A 37 17.57 1.50 -7.18
C LYS A 37 17.01 2.76 -6.52
N LYS A 38 15.96 3.34 -7.11
CA LYS A 38 15.29 4.54 -6.59
C LYS A 38 14.07 4.22 -5.72
N ARG A 39 13.71 2.94 -5.57
CA ARG A 39 12.52 2.46 -4.87
C ARG A 39 11.24 3.10 -5.43
N ASN A 40 11.09 3.12 -6.75
CA ASN A 40 9.90 3.63 -7.42
C ASN A 40 9.15 2.50 -8.15
N VAL A 41 7.82 2.51 -8.04
CA VAL A 41 6.92 1.70 -8.87
C VAL A 41 6.11 2.65 -9.74
N TYR A 42 6.36 2.63 -11.04
CA TYR A 42 5.65 3.44 -12.01
C TYR A 42 4.54 2.62 -12.67
N LEU A 43 3.33 3.16 -12.71
CA LEU A 43 2.29 2.74 -13.64
C LEU A 43 2.34 3.65 -14.85
N TRP A 44 2.72 3.11 -16.00
CA TRP A 44 2.65 3.81 -17.27
C TRP A 44 1.36 3.43 -18.00
N ILE A 45 0.61 4.44 -18.44
CA ILE A 45 -0.71 4.28 -19.08
C ILE A 45 -0.62 4.78 -20.52
N GLY A 46 -0.74 3.84 -21.47
CA GLY A 46 -0.84 4.18 -22.88
C GLY A 46 -2.05 5.05 -23.21
N SER A 47 -1.88 5.99 -24.14
CA SER A 47 -2.93 6.93 -24.55
C SER A 47 -4.18 6.24 -25.12
N ASN A 48 -3.99 5.12 -25.82
CA ASN A 48 -5.03 4.30 -26.42
C ASN A 48 -5.42 3.08 -25.56
N ALA A 49 -4.93 2.98 -24.33
CA ALA A 49 -5.28 1.88 -23.45
C ALA A 49 -6.78 1.84 -23.14
N SER A 50 -7.37 0.65 -23.18
CA SER A 50 -8.79 0.48 -22.87
C SER A 50 -9.08 0.83 -21.41
N VAL A 51 -10.30 1.30 -21.12
CA VAL A 51 -10.74 1.62 -19.74
C VAL A 51 -10.49 0.45 -18.79
N ARG A 52 -10.79 -0.78 -19.23
CA ARG A 52 -10.52 -2.01 -18.45
C ARG A 52 -9.04 -2.20 -18.17
N SER A 53 -8.17 -2.00 -19.16
CA SER A 53 -6.71 -2.08 -18.98
C SER A 53 -6.21 -1.04 -17.98
N LYS A 54 -6.75 0.20 -17.99
CA LYS A 54 -6.41 1.24 -17.00
C LYS A 54 -6.78 0.86 -15.57
N PHE A 55 -8.00 0.33 -15.37
CA PHE A 55 -8.43 -0.15 -14.04
C PHE A 55 -7.57 -1.32 -13.55
N ASN A 56 -7.31 -2.29 -14.43
CA ASN A 56 -6.41 -3.39 -14.11
C ASN A 56 -5.00 -2.90 -13.81
N GLY A 57 -4.48 -1.93 -14.58
CA GLY A 57 -3.16 -1.34 -14.39
C GLY A 57 -3.01 -0.69 -13.02
N ALA A 58 -4.01 0.10 -12.59
CA ALA A 58 -4.04 0.69 -11.26
C ALA A 58 -4.00 -0.39 -10.16
N ARG A 59 -4.86 -1.40 -10.24
CA ARG A 59 -4.88 -2.51 -9.29
C ARG A 59 -3.55 -3.29 -9.27
N ILE A 60 -3.07 -3.71 -10.44
CA ILE A 60 -1.86 -4.52 -10.60
C ILE A 60 -0.61 -3.77 -10.13
N SER A 61 -0.54 -2.46 -10.38
CA SER A 61 0.56 -1.64 -9.88
C SER A 61 0.60 -1.60 -8.34
N GLN A 62 -0.56 -1.57 -7.68
CA GLN A 62 -0.66 -1.65 -6.23
C GLN A 62 -0.26 -3.04 -5.71
N ASP A 63 -0.73 -4.10 -6.36
CA ASP A 63 -0.35 -5.47 -6.02
C ASP A 63 1.16 -5.69 -6.17
N ILE A 64 1.77 -5.23 -7.26
CA ILE A 64 3.23 -5.28 -7.49
C ILE A 64 3.97 -4.45 -6.42
N ARG A 65 3.49 -3.23 -6.11
CA ARG A 65 4.08 -2.40 -5.05
C ARG A 65 4.07 -3.12 -3.70
N SER A 66 2.97 -3.80 -3.35
CA SER A 66 2.87 -4.56 -2.10
C SER A 66 3.90 -5.68 -2.00
N GLN A 67 4.34 -6.25 -3.13
CA GLN A 67 5.39 -7.26 -3.14
C GLN A 67 6.77 -6.68 -2.78
N VAL A 68 7.11 -5.53 -3.37
CA VAL A 68 8.44 -4.90 -3.20
C VAL A 68 8.57 -4.11 -1.90
N GLY A 69 7.46 -3.56 -1.40
CA GLY A 69 7.33 -3.03 -0.06
C GLY A 69 6.85 -1.59 0.03
N LEU A 70 6.42 -1.18 1.23
CA LEU A 70 5.88 0.14 1.55
C LEU A 70 6.89 1.26 1.35
N SER A 71 8.20 0.96 1.44
CA SER A 71 9.26 1.93 1.14
C SER A 71 9.28 2.39 -0.32
N TYR A 72 8.59 1.68 -1.22
CA TYR A 72 8.52 2.07 -2.62
C TYR A 72 7.46 3.14 -2.84
N ARG A 73 7.84 4.21 -3.55
CA ARG A 73 6.93 5.25 -3.98
C ARG A 73 6.14 4.79 -5.20
N SER A 74 4.82 4.99 -5.18
CA SER A 74 3.94 4.70 -6.32
C SER A 74 3.75 5.96 -7.16
N ILE A 75 3.96 5.87 -8.46
CA ILE A 75 3.84 6.99 -9.39
C ILE A 75 3.00 6.53 -10.59
N SER A 76 1.98 7.30 -10.98
CA SER A 76 1.17 7.01 -12.16
C SER A 76 1.46 8.06 -13.23
N LEU A 77 1.76 7.61 -14.44
CA LEU A 77 2.12 8.46 -15.57
C LEU A 77 1.28 8.07 -16.80
N GLU A 78 0.66 9.06 -17.42
CA GLU A 78 0.07 8.89 -18.75
C GLU A 78 1.16 9.07 -19.82
N GLU A 79 1.01 8.44 -20.98
CA GLU A 79 1.95 8.57 -22.10
C GLU A 79 2.26 10.03 -22.47
N ALA A 80 1.23 10.90 -22.47
CA ALA A 80 1.39 12.33 -22.75
C ALA A 80 2.24 13.06 -21.70
N ASP A 81 2.29 12.53 -20.48
CA ASP A 81 2.96 13.08 -19.31
C ASP A 81 4.32 12.44 -19.05
N MET A 82 4.75 11.48 -19.88
CA MET A 82 6.01 10.77 -19.75
C MET A 82 7.22 11.71 -19.59
N ASN A 83 7.21 12.85 -20.28
CA ASN A 83 8.33 13.80 -20.25
C ASN A 83 8.37 14.68 -18.98
N LYS A 84 7.37 14.60 -18.10
CA LYS A 84 7.28 15.40 -16.89
C LYS A 84 8.09 14.82 -15.72
N ASP A 85 8.48 13.54 -15.81
CA ASP A 85 9.22 12.85 -14.75
C ASP A 85 10.62 12.43 -15.27
N PRO A 86 11.70 13.15 -14.88
CA PRO A 86 13.07 12.84 -15.29
C PRO A 86 13.55 11.48 -14.77
N ASP A 87 13.11 11.07 -13.58
CA ASP A 87 13.51 9.79 -12.99
C ASP A 87 12.91 8.63 -13.77
N PHE A 88 11.67 8.78 -14.26
CA PHE A 88 11.04 7.82 -15.16
C PHE A 88 11.72 7.76 -16.52
N LEU A 89 12.09 8.92 -17.11
CA LEU A 89 12.80 8.95 -18.39
C LEU A 89 14.14 8.22 -18.31
N GLU A 90 14.89 8.37 -17.21
CA GLU A 90 16.11 7.59 -16.98
C GLU A 90 15.80 6.09 -16.84
N ALA A 91 14.75 5.75 -16.09
CA ALA A 91 14.36 4.36 -15.87
C ALA A 91 14.01 3.63 -17.17
N ILE A 92 13.31 4.27 -18.11
CA ILE A 92 12.88 3.62 -19.36
C ILE A 92 13.99 3.46 -20.42
N GLU A 93 15.13 4.13 -20.25
CA GLU A 93 16.30 3.93 -21.12
C GLU A 93 17.12 2.69 -20.69
N GLU A 94 16.88 2.15 -19.48
CA GLU A 94 17.44 0.89 -19.03
C GLU A 94 16.78 -0.32 -19.74
N ILE A 95 17.49 -1.44 -19.74
CA ILE A 95 17.00 -2.73 -20.24
C ILE A 95 16.31 -3.46 -19.08
N PRO A 96 15.17 -4.12 -19.31
CA PRO A 96 14.54 -4.99 -18.31
C PRO A 96 15.53 -6.00 -17.72
N SER A 97 15.54 -6.09 -16.40
CA SER A 97 16.37 -7.00 -15.62
C SER A 97 15.53 -7.67 -14.55
N GLU A 98 16.06 -8.72 -13.92
CA GLU A 98 15.41 -9.31 -12.74
C GLU A 98 15.39 -8.32 -11.57
N GLY A 99 14.44 -8.53 -10.65
CA GLY A 99 14.25 -7.74 -9.44
C GLY A 99 13.36 -8.46 -8.41
N PHE A 100 12.80 -7.71 -7.47
CA PHE A 100 12.08 -8.28 -6.31
C PHE A 100 10.60 -8.62 -6.59
N ALA A 101 9.96 -7.93 -7.54
CA ALA A 101 8.57 -8.16 -7.90
C ALA A 101 8.41 -9.46 -8.71
N ARG A 102 7.22 -10.05 -8.63
CA ARG A 102 6.84 -11.26 -9.34
C ARG A 102 5.58 -11.02 -10.16
N GLU A 103 5.46 -11.80 -11.23
CA GLU A 103 4.28 -11.85 -12.07
C GLU A 103 3.01 -12.13 -11.27
N ILE A 104 1.89 -11.58 -11.75
CA ILE A 104 0.57 -11.82 -11.18
C ILE A 104 -0.22 -12.62 -12.21
N ARG A 105 -0.46 -13.88 -11.91
CA ARG A 105 -1.31 -14.76 -12.70
C ARG A 105 -2.61 -14.97 -11.95
N GLU A 106 -3.75 -14.97 -12.64
CA GLU A 106 -4.98 -15.46 -12.03
C GLU A 106 -4.85 -16.98 -11.84
N GLU A 107 -4.16 -17.41 -10.78
CA GLU A 107 -4.41 -18.74 -10.26
C GLU A 107 -5.86 -18.75 -9.78
N GLY A 108 -6.67 -19.62 -10.38
CA GLY A 108 -8.12 -19.73 -10.22
C GLY A 108 -8.61 -19.73 -8.78
N LYS A 109 -8.58 -18.57 -8.13
CA LYS A 109 -9.47 -18.21 -7.04
C LYS A 109 -10.79 -17.91 -7.70
N GLU A 110 -11.49 -18.99 -8.04
CA GLU A 110 -12.94 -19.00 -8.04
C GLU A 110 -13.34 -18.41 -6.68
N LEU A 111 -13.64 -17.12 -6.66
CA LEU A 111 -14.40 -16.54 -5.56
C LEU A 111 -15.69 -17.35 -5.57
N GLU A 112 -15.80 -18.33 -4.68
CA GLU A 112 -17.06 -19.01 -4.40
C GLU A 112 -18.04 -17.93 -3.91
N PHE A 113 -18.70 -17.29 -4.86
CA PHE A 113 -19.97 -16.65 -4.61
C PHE A 113 -20.91 -17.79 -4.25
N ARG A 114 -21.09 -18.03 -2.94
CA ARG A 114 -22.23 -18.80 -2.48
C ARG A 114 -23.47 -18.04 -2.92
N GLU A 115 -24.02 -18.45 -4.06
CA GLU A 115 -25.37 -18.05 -4.45
C GLU A 115 -26.30 -18.40 -3.27
N PRO A 116 -27.03 -17.43 -2.69
CA PRO A 116 -28.05 -17.77 -1.72
C PRO A 116 -29.06 -18.66 -2.44
N ALA A 117 -29.22 -19.88 -1.92
CA ALA A 117 -30.06 -20.91 -2.50
C ALA A 117 -31.43 -20.35 -2.92
N ASN A 118 -31.67 -20.34 -4.22
CA ASN A 118 -32.98 -20.07 -4.80
C ASN A 118 -33.98 -21.13 -4.31
N SER A 119 -34.72 -20.80 -3.26
CA SER A 119 -36.00 -21.41 -2.94
C SER A 119 -37.04 -20.29 -2.94
N PRO A 120 -37.98 -20.24 -3.90
CA PRO A 120 -38.97 -19.18 -3.95
C PRO A 120 -39.95 -19.33 -2.78
N PRO A 121 -40.11 -18.33 -1.89
CA PRO A 121 -41.18 -18.37 -0.92
C PRO A 121 -42.49 -18.10 -1.66
N SER A 122 -43.32 -19.13 -1.71
CA SER A 122 -44.70 -19.09 -2.16
C SER A 122 -45.45 -17.90 -1.52
N SER A 123 -46.08 -17.11 -2.39
CA SER A 123 -46.95 -16.00 -2.05
C SER A 123 -48.15 -16.46 -1.22
N ARG A 124 -48.23 -16.00 0.04
CA ARG A 124 -49.49 -15.97 0.79
C ARG A 124 -49.67 -14.64 1.53
N ASN A 125 -50.60 -13.86 0.99
CA ASN A 125 -51.49 -12.89 1.61
C ASN A 125 -50.90 -11.86 2.59
N ILE A 126 -50.61 -10.69 2.01
CA ILE A 126 -50.52 -9.40 2.68
C ILE A 126 -51.93 -8.99 3.10
N SER A 127 -52.37 -9.34 4.32
CA SER A 127 -53.41 -8.60 5.06
C SER A 127 -53.60 -9.20 6.46
N LYS A 128 -52.70 -8.83 7.38
CA LYS A 128 -52.86 -8.72 8.84
C LYS A 128 -51.50 -8.96 9.48
N LEU A 129 -50.72 -7.90 9.68
CA LEU A 129 -49.77 -7.83 10.80
C LEU A 129 -49.33 -6.36 11.02
N LYS A 130 -50.28 -5.43 11.06
CA LYS A 130 -50.10 -4.18 11.80
C LYS A 130 -50.29 -4.51 13.28
N SER A 131 -49.19 -4.81 13.96
CA SER A 131 -48.96 -4.64 15.42
C SER A 131 -47.99 -5.71 15.94
N ARG A 132 -46.68 -5.55 15.70
CA ARG A 132 -45.64 -6.17 16.55
C ARG A 132 -44.21 -5.67 16.28
N TYR A 133 -44.05 -4.38 16.03
CA TYR A 133 -42.75 -3.70 16.21
C TYR A 133 -42.84 -2.84 17.46
N ASN A 134 -42.83 -3.50 18.60
CA ASN A 134 -42.40 -2.92 19.86
C ASN A 134 -41.46 -3.97 20.48
N GLN A 135 -40.28 -3.50 20.90
CA GLN A 135 -39.22 -4.25 21.58
C GLN A 135 -38.29 -5.11 20.71
N ILE A 136 -37.39 -4.43 20.01
CA ILE A 136 -35.98 -4.86 20.00
C ILE A 136 -35.19 -3.67 20.53
N GLU A 137 -34.72 -3.77 21.77
CA GLU A 137 -33.82 -2.80 22.39
C GLU A 137 -32.47 -2.86 21.67
N GLN A 138 -32.18 -1.84 20.85
CA GLN A 138 -30.85 -1.62 20.31
C GLN A 138 -29.99 -0.97 21.41
N ALA A 139 -29.27 -1.80 22.15
CA ALA A 139 -28.20 -1.36 23.03
C ALA A 139 -26.94 -1.05 22.20
N GLY A 140 -26.90 0.14 21.63
CA GLY A 140 -25.74 0.73 20.97
C GLY A 140 -26.09 2.15 20.55
N PRO A 141 -25.20 3.15 20.72
CA PRO A 141 -25.55 4.53 20.38
C PRO A 141 -25.74 4.66 18.87
N LEU A 142 -27.00 4.79 18.45
CA LEU A 142 -27.41 5.17 17.11
C LEU A 142 -27.08 6.64 16.88
N TYR A 143 -26.15 6.91 15.96
CA TYR A 143 -25.90 8.26 15.46
C TYR A 143 -26.99 8.62 14.45
N THR A 144 -28.01 9.38 14.88
CA THR A 144 -28.99 9.99 13.99
C THR A 144 -28.54 11.41 13.67
N GLY A 145 -27.94 11.61 12.49
CA GLY A 145 -27.55 12.93 12.02
C GLY A 145 -28.77 13.84 11.87
N GLN A 146 -28.96 14.73 12.83
CA GLN A 146 -29.86 15.88 12.74
C GLN A 146 -29.14 17.12 13.24
N ASN A 147 -29.26 18.20 12.46
CA ASN A 147 -28.58 19.47 12.63
C ASN A 147 -28.93 20.13 13.97
N ASP A 148 -28.01 20.09 14.92
CA ASP A 148 -27.96 21.07 16.02
C ASP A 148 -27.04 22.22 15.61
N HIS A 149 -27.61 23.18 14.88
CA HIS A 149 -27.18 24.56 15.05
C HIS A 149 -27.51 24.94 16.50
N LEU A 150 -26.52 25.49 17.21
CA LEU A 150 -26.55 26.02 18.60
C LEU A 150 -25.98 25.09 19.69
N PHE A 151 -24.69 24.76 19.59
CA PHE A 151 -23.86 24.61 20.80
C PHE A 151 -22.51 25.31 20.63
N THR A 152 -22.32 26.34 21.43
CA THR A 152 -21.03 27.00 21.65
C THR A 152 -20.08 26.01 22.32
N SER A 153 -19.28 25.29 21.53
CA SER A 153 -18.26 24.39 22.05
C SER A 153 -16.97 25.17 22.33
N SER A 154 -16.74 25.52 23.59
CA SER A 154 -15.38 25.52 24.13
C SER A 154 -14.91 24.07 24.17
N ALA A 155 -14.43 23.56 23.04
CA ALA A 155 -13.80 22.26 22.99
C ALA A 155 -12.44 22.36 23.70
N PRO A 156 -12.08 21.43 24.60
CA PRO A 156 -10.70 21.26 24.96
C PRO A 156 -9.99 20.78 23.70
N SER A 157 -9.07 21.60 23.20
CA SER A 157 -8.10 21.18 22.20
C SER A 157 -7.29 20.03 22.78
N THR A 158 -7.69 18.79 22.51
CA THR A 158 -6.75 17.66 22.52
C THR A 158 -5.76 17.93 21.40
N THR A 159 -4.74 18.72 21.74
CA THR A 159 -3.48 18.78 21.02
C THR A 159 -2.94 17.36 20.99
N THR A 160 -3.09 16.65 19.87
CA THR A 160 -2.13 15.64 19.46
C THR A 160 -0.80 16.38 19.36
N SER A 161 -0.06 16.40 20.47
CA SER A 161 1.26 17.01 20.51
C SER A 161 2.15 16.18 19.58
N THR A 162 2.49 16.75 18.41
CA THR A 162 3.58 16.24 17.59
C THR A 162 4.78 16.01 18.51
N PRO A 163 5.35 14.80 18.58
CA PRO A 163 6.50 14.53 19.41
C PRO A 163 7.63 15.48 19.03
N THR A 164 8.29 16.08 20.03
CA THR A 164 9.45 16.93 19.78
C THR A 164 10.57 16.11 19.14
N LYS A 165 11.48 16.77 18.41
CA LYS A 165 12.59 16.09 17.72
C LYS A 165 13.40 15.19 18.66
N GLU A 166 13.61 15.62 19.89
CA GLU A 166 14.33 14.86 20.91
C GLU A 166 13.59 13.58 21.33
N LYS A 167 12.25 13.62 21.38
CA LYS A 167 11.42 12.45 21.66
C LYS A 167 11.39 11.48 20.48
N LEU A 168 11.40 12.00 19.24
CA LEU A 168 11.52 11.16 18.05
C LEU A 168 12.82 10.35 18.07
N GLU A 169 13.94 11.01 18.37
CA GLU A 169 15.25 10.35 18.47
C GLU A 169 15.28 9.27 19.57
N GLU A 170 14.68 9.55 20.74
CA GLU A 170 14.56 8.58 21.83
C GLU A 170 13.74 7.35 21.40
N ILE A 171 12.64 7.56 20.68
CA ILE A 171 11.78 6.46 20.18
C ILE A 171 12.53 5.63 19.15
N ILE A 172 13.27 6.25 18.24
CA ILE A 172 14.09 5.56 17.24
C ILE A 172 15.17 4.71 17.93
N GLN A 173 15.90 5.28 18.89
CA GLN A 173 16.90 4.55 19.67
C GLN A 173 16.31 3.40 20.48
N LEU A 174 15.09 3.57 20.99
CA LEU A 174 14.37 2.50 21.68
C LEU A 174 14.05 1.36 20.70
N LEU A 175 13.55 1.67 19.51
CA LEU A 175 13.26 0.70 18.47
C LEU A 175 14.52 -0.05 18.00
N ASP A 176 15.67 0.62 17.90
CA ASP A 176 16.93 -0.03 17.49
C ASP A 176 17.51 -0.98 18.54
N LYS A 177 17.10 -0.84 19.81
CA LYS A 177 17.48 -1.76 20.90
C LYS A 177 16.59 -3.00 20.97
N GLU A 178 15.38 -2.92 20.44
CA GLU A 178 14.42 -4.01 20.46
C GLU A 178 14.69 -4.97 19.30
N ASP A 179 14.90 -6.25 19.63
CA ASP A 179 15.08 -7.28 18.62
C ASP A 179 13.84 -7.40 17.73
N ILE A 180 14.07 -7.67 16.45
CA ILE A 180 13.01 -7.98 15.50
C ILE A 180 12.58 -9.45 15.73
N PRO A 181 11.28 -9.76 15.78
CA PRO A 181 10.81 -11.13 15.96
C PRO A 181 11.37 -12.06 14.87
N GLU A 182 11.65 -13.31 15.23
CA GLU A 182 12.21 -14.29 14.30
C GLU A 182 11.31 -14.46 13.07
N GLY A 183 11.93 -14.49 11.89
CA GLY A 183 11.22 -14.62 10.61
C GLY A 183 10.57 -13.33 10.10
N PHE A 184 10.88 -12.19 10.70
CA PHE A 184 10.44 -10.88 10.23
C PHE A 184 11.61 -9.94 9.98
N GLU A 185 11.37 -8.97 9.11
CA GLU A 185 12.21 -7.78 8.95
C GLU A 185 11.37 -6.52 9.14
N ARG A 186 11.98 -5.48 9.71
CA ARG A 186 11.36 -4.16 9.84
C ARG A 186 11.51 -3.45 8.50
N GLU A 187 10.40 -2.99 7.93
CA GLU A 187 10.43 -2.26 6.66
C GLU A 187 10.07 -0.79 6.83
N MET A 188 9.09 -0.50 7.69
CA MET A 188 8.61 0.85 7.93
C MET A 188 8.27 1.07 9.41
N VAL A 189 8.47 2.30 9.88
CA VAL A 189 8.10 2.77 11.22
C VAL A 189 7.33 4.07 11.10
N ILE A 190 6.25 4.19 11.86
CA ILE A 190 5.50 5.45 12.04
C ILE A 190 5.64 5.90 13.48
N VAL A 191 6.08 7.16 13.67
CA VAL A 191 6.20 7.82 14.98
C VAL A 191 5.47 9.15 14.92
N GLY A 192 4.30 9.24 15.56
CA GLY A 192 3.41 10.38 15.40
C GLY A 192 2.91 10.50 13.96
N ASP A 193 3.20 11.63 13.31
CA ASP A 193 2.94 11.94 11.90
C ASP A 193 4.16 11.72 10.99
N HIS A 194 5.27 11.23 11.53
CA HIS A 194 6.51 10.99 10.78
C HIS A 194 6.62 9.51 10.39
N SER A 195 7.02 9.23 9.15
CA SER A 195 7.25 7.88 8.64
C SER A 195 8.70 7.68 8.23
N TYR A 196 9.23 6.49 8.50
CA TYR A 196 10.62 6.11 8.25
C TYR A 196 10.67 4.75 7.57
N SER A 197 11.54 4.59 6.58
CA SER A 197 11.86 3.30 5.96
C SER A 197 13.19 2.77 6.46
N VAL A 198 13.34 1.44 6.52
CA VAL A 198 14.64 0.82 6.77
C VAL A 198 15.42 0.73 5.45
N THR A 199 16.57 1.41 5.40
CA THR A 199 17.53 1.35 4.29
C THR A 199 18.75 0.54 4.73
N GLU A 200 19.24 -0.36 3.87
CA GLU A 200 20.49 -1.09 4.09
C GLU A 200 21.69 -0.32 3.51
N LYS A 201 22.60 0.14 4.36
CA LYS A 201 23.89 0.70 3.94
C LYS A 201 24.94 -0.39 4.00
N LYS A 202 25.39 -0.85 2.82
CA LYS A 202 26.55 -1.72 2.68
C LYS A 202 27.83 -0.90 2.89
N GLN A 203 28.48 -1.06 4.02
CA GLN A 203 29.81 -0.52 4.26
C GLN A 203 30.84 -1.64 4.14
N SER A 204 31.79 -1.49 3.22
CA SER A 204 32.93 -2.41 3.10
C SER A 204 34.10 -1.80 3.87
N PHE A 205 34.34 -2.31 5.08
CA PHE A 205 35.53 -1.98 5.85
C PHE A 205 36.45 -3.20 5.84
N LEU A 206 37.65 -3.04 5.26
CA LEU A 206 38.71 -4.06 5.27
C LEU A 206 38.29 -5.43 4.70
N GLY A 207 37.48 -5.45 3.64
CA GLY A 207 37.05 -6.67 2.97
C GLY A 207 35.99 -7.49 3.73
N LYS A 208 35.50 -6.99 4.86
CA LYS A 208 34.25 -7.47 5.49
C LYS A 208 33.12 -6.52 5.09
N GLU A 209 32.12 -7.07 4.42
CA GLU A 209 30.86 -6.37 4.19
C GLU A 209 30.07 -6.33 5.49
N SER A 210 29.75 -5.14 5.96
CA SER A 210 28.81 -4.91 7.06
C SER A 210 27.55 -4.28 6.48
N ILE A 211 26.41 -4.93 6.70
CA ILE A 211 25.09 -4.38 6.35
C ILE A 211 24.59 -3.64 7.59
N GLU A 212 24.61 -2.31 7.55
CA GLU A 212 24.02 -1.46 8.58
C GLU A 212 22.59 -1.10 8.16
N ARG A 213 21.60 -1.44 8.98
CA ARG A 213 20.20 -1.07 8.76
C ARG A 213 19.93 0.26 9.44
N VAL A 214 19.58 1.27 8.65
CA VAL A 214 19.37 2.65 9.12
C VAL A 214 17.94 3.08 8.81
N LEU A 215 17.27 3.70 9.77
CA LEU A 215 15.98 4.33 9.55
C LEU A 215 16.16 5.68 8.87
N GLU A 216 15.59 5.83 7.67
CA GLU A 216 15.64 7.07 6.91
C GLU A 216 14.22 7.64 6.74
N PRO A 217 14.03 8.96 6.90
CA PRO A 217 12.71 9.58 6.82
C PRO A 217 12.15 9.49 5.40
N ILE A 218 10.86 9.14 5.29
CA ILE A 218 10.13 9.14 4.03
C ILE A 218 9.61 10.56 3.79
N SER A 219 10.17 11.25 2.78
CA SER A 219 9.85 12.65 2.49
C SER A 219 8.48 12.86 1.83
N THR A 220 7.97 11.86 1.12
CA THR A 220 6.68 11.93 0.42
C THR A 220 5.90 10.65 0.62
N LEU A 221 4.77 10.77 1.33
CA LEU A 221 3.79 9.70 1.44
C LEU A 221 2.66 9.95 0.43
N PRO A 222 2.12 8.89 -0.20
CA PRO A 222 0.95 9.03 -1.04
C PRO A 222 -0.28 9.43 -0.20
N GLU A 223 -1.19 10.23 -0.79
CA GLU A 223 -2.45 10.63 -0.14
C GLU A 223 -3.49 9.51 -0.22
N GLY A 224 -4.32 9.35 0.83
CA GLY A 224 -5.44 8.41 0.84
C GLY A 224 -5.34 7.33 1.92
N LEU A 225 -6.13 6.27 1.76
CA LEU A 225 -6.15 5.12 2.64
C LEU A 225 -5.19 4.05 2.12
N PHE A 226 -4.30 3.57 2.98
CA PHE A 226 -3.35 2.51 2.65
C PHE A 226 -3.58 1.31 3.55
N PHE A 227 -3.80 0.16 2.93
CA PHE A 227 -3.78 -1.11 3.63
C PHE A 227 -2.34 -1.63 3.64
N ALA A 228 -1.82 -1.97 4.83
CA ALA A 228 -0.52 -2.62 4.97
C ALA A 228 -0.69 -4.15 4.84
N GLU A 229 -1.18 -4.60 3.68
CA GLU A 229 -1.38 -6.02 3.42
C GLU A 229 -0.05 -6.78 3.42
N GLY A 230 -0.03 -7.96 4.03
CA GLY A 230 1.19 -8.77 4.14
C GLY A 230 2.15 -8.35 5.26
N TYR A 231 1.83 -7.28 6.01
CA TYR A 231 2.62 -6.84 7.16
C TYR A 231 1.97 -7.26 8.48
N ALA A 232 2.81 -7.60 9.44
CA ALA A 232 2.42 -7.68 10.85
C ALA A 232 2.72 -6.33 11.52
N PRO A 233 1.69 -5.55 11.91
CA PRO A 233 1.91 -4.34 12.68
C PRO A 233 2.36 -4.70 14.10
N ARG A 234 3.48 -4.13 14.57
CA ARG A 234 3.92 -4.19 15.97
C ARG A 234 3.76 -2.80 16.57
N VAL A 235 2.99 -2.70 17.65
CA VAL A 235 2.69 -1.43 18.33
C VAL A 235 3.58 -1.27 19.55
N LEU A 236 4.32 -0.17 19.61
CA LEU A 236 5.13 0.18 20.77
C LEU A 236 4.32 1.09 21.71
N VAL A 237 4.07 0.62 22.93
CA VAL A 237 3.31 1.33 23.96
C VAL A 237 4.21 1.67 25.13
N LYS A 238 4.30 2.96 25.50
CA LYS A 238 5.02 3.46 26.67
C LYS A 238 4.14 4.45 27.42
N ASP A 239 4.08 4.35 28.74
CA ASP A 239 3.26 5.23 29.59
C ASP A 239 1.79 5.32 29.16
N GLN A 240 1.19 4.17 28.80
CA GLN A 240 -0.19 4.05 28.29
C GLN A 240 -0.46 4.82 26.98
N LYS A 241 0.58 5.17 26.22
CA LYS A 241 0.48 5.84 24.92
C LYS A 241 1.16 5.00 23.85
N VAL A 242 0.52 4.92 22.67
CA VAL A 242 1.19 4.41 21.47
C VAL A 242 2.24 5.44 21.07
N ILE A 243 3.50 5.04 21.07
CA ILE A 243 4.62 5.91 20.71
C ILE A 243 5.17 5.59 19.32
N ALA A 244 5.00 4.36 18.82
CA ALA A 244 5.36 3.98 17.47
C ALA A 244 4.52 2.79 16.97
N ILE A 245 4.44 2.66 15.64
CA ILE A 245 3.92 1.48 14.95
C ILE A 245 4.98 1.04 13.95
N GLU A 246 5.41 -0.22 14.03
CA GLU A 246 6.31 -0.85 13.06
C GLU A 246 5.50 -1.75 12.13
N PHE A 247 5.84 -1.74 10.84
CA PHE A 247 5.33 -2.69 9.86
C PHE A 247 6.42 -3.71 9.58
N LEU A 248 6.18 -4.94 10.06
CA LEU A 248 7.10 -6.05 9.93
C LEU A 248 6.70 -6.92 8.74
N LYS A 249 7.62 -7.15 7.82
CA LYS A 249 7.44 -8.05 6.68
C LYS A 249 7.94 -9.43 7.03
N LYS A 250 7.15 -10.45 6.71
CA LYS A 250 7.57 -11.84 6.92
C LYS A 250 8.67 -12.20 5.91
N MET A 251 9.78 -12.73 6.39
CA MET A 251 10.86 -13.23 5.54
C MET A 251 10.43 -14.57 4.93
N ASN A 252 10.53 -14.68 3.61
CA ASN A 252 10.37 -15.96 2.91
C ASN A 252 11.75 -16.62 2.85
N PHE A 253 11.96 -17.67 3.63
CA PHE A 253 13.14 -18.53 3.55
C PHE A 253 12.98 -19.61 2.47
#